data_AF-A0A1H6U4V8-F1
#
_entry.id   AF-A0A1H6U4V8-F1
#
_cell.length_a   1.000
_cell.length_b   1.000
_cell.length_c   1.000
_cell.angle_alpha   90.00
_cell.angle_beta   90.00
_cell.angle_gamma   90.00
#
_symmetry.space_group_name_H-M   'P 1'
#
loop_
_entity.id
_entity.type
_entity.pdbx_description
1 polymer ?
#
loop_
_entity_poly.entity_id
_entity_poly.type
_entity_poly.pdbx_seq_one_letter_code
_entity_poly.pdbx_strand_id
1 'polypeptide(L)' 'MAYTHLTMEELGWIETYLTIGLSVENIADKLGRSKQPIYNVKHYLETGKTVLDYYRRYKENKTHCGAKKIELPDDQVEYI' A
#
# COMPACT_ATOMS: atom_id res chain seq x y z
N MET A 1 8.97 2.01 12.32
CA MET A 1 8.79 1.00 11.25
C MET A 1 8.83 1.72 9.91
N ALA A 2 9.80 1.43 9.05
CA ALA A 2 9.76 1.90 7.67
C ALA A 2 8.75 1.04 6.91
N TYR A 3 7.69 1.66 6.38
CA TYR A 3 6.65 0.94 5.65
C TYR A 3 7.14 0.63 4.24
N THR A 4 7.69 -0.56 4.03
CA THR A 4 8.10 -0.99 2.68
C THR A 4 6.86 -1.44 1.90
N HIS A 5 6.39 -0.57 1.01
CA HIS A 5 5.22 -0.84 0.17
C HIS A 5 5.41 -2.11 -0.69
N LEU A 6 4.30 -2.81 -0.94
CA LEU A 6 4.25 -3.91 -1.89
C LEU A 6 4.25 -3.32 -3.32
N THR A 7 5.10 -3.87 -4.17
CA THR A 7 5.11 -3.59 -5.60
C THR A 7 3.93 -4.26 -6.29
N MET A 8 3.62 -3.83 -7.52
CA MET A 8 2.55 -4.45 -8.30
C MET A 8 2.82 -5.94 -8.58
N GLU A 9 4.08 -6.31 -8.82
CA GLU A 9 4.48 -7.70 -9.00
C GLU A 9 4.24 -8.52 -7.74
N GLU A 10 4.68 -8.04 -6.58
CA GLU A 10 4.42 -8.71 -5.30
C GLU A 10 2.93 -8.89 -5.02
N LEU A 11 2.10 -7.90 -5.35
CA LEU A 11 0.66 -8.04 -5.20
C LEU A 11 0.08 -9.12 -6.14
N GLY A 12 0.54 -9.21 -7.38
CA GLY A 12 0.13 -10.26 -8.32
C GLY A 12 0.57 -11.66 -7.86
N TRP A 13 1.77 -11.78 -7.28
CA TRP A 13 2.23 -13.02 -6.64
C TRP A 13 1.35 -13.40 -5.45
N ILE A 14 1.01 -12.43 -4.59
CA ILE A 14 0.12 -12.66 -3.44
C ILE A 14 -1.24 -13.18 -3.92
N GLU A 15 -1.86 -12.52 -4.91
CA GLU A 15 -3.14 -12.95 -5.47
C GLU A 15 -3.07 -14.37 -6.03
N THR A 16 -2.07 -14.65 -6.86
CA THR A 16 -1.86 -15.98 -7.45
C THR A 16 -1.67 -17.05 -6.37
N TYR A 17 -0.83 -16.80 -5.37
CA TYR A 17 -0.58 -17.76 -4.30
C TYR A 17 -1.79 -17.99 -3.41
N LEU A 18 -2.59 -16.95 -3.13
CA LEU A 18 -3.86 -17.09 -2.41
C LEU A 18 -4.86 -17.91 -3.22
N THR A 19 -4.95 -17.71 -4.54
CA THR A 19 -5.80 -18.52 -5.42
C THR A 19 -5.39 -19.99 -5.46
N ILE A 20 -4.09 -20.29 -5.38
CA ILE A 20 -3.57 -21.67 -5.32
C ILE A 20 -3.73 -22.27 -3.90
N GLY A 21 -4.17 -21.48 -2.91
CA GLY A 21 -4.43 -21.94 -1.55
C GLY A 21 -3.19 -22.00 -0.65
N LEU A 22 -2.12 -21.27 -0.97
CA LEU A 22 -0.96 -21.17 -0.08
C LEU A 22 -1.33 -20.38 1.18
N SER A 23 -0.76 -20.81 2.32
CA SER A 23 -0.89 -20.07 3.57
C SER A 23 -0.13 -18.74 3.54
N VAL A 24 -0.58 -17.79 4.35
CA VAL A 24 0.05 -16.46 4.46
C VAL A 24 1.50 -16.57 4.93
N GLU A 25 1.82 -17.55 5.78
CA GLU A 25 3.17 -17.87 6.21
C GLU A 25 4.08 -18.23 5.04
N ASN A 26 3.65 -19.16 4.20
CA ASN A 26 4.44 -19.61 3.05
C ASN A 26 4.62 -18.49 2.02
N ILE A 27 3.61 -17.63 1.84
CA ILE A 27 3.70 -16.46 0.96
C ILE A 27 4.70 -15.45 1.50
N ALA A 28 4.69 -15.21 2.82
CA ALA A 28 5.62 -14.30 3.49
C ALA A 28 7.06 -14.76 3.32
N ASP A 29 7.32 -16.05 3.54
CA ASP A 29 8.65 -16.65 3.40
C ASP A 29 9.13 -16.59 1.94
N LYS A 30 8.25 -16.87 0.96
CA LYS A 30 8.57 -16.79 -0.48
C LYS A 30 8.89 -15.38 -0.95
N LEU A 31 8.19 -14.37 -0.42
CA LEU A 31 8.37 -12.97 -0.80
C LEU A 31 9.43 -12.25 0.04
N GLY A 32 9.97 -12.89 1.09
CA GLY A 32 10.86 -12.23 2.05
C GLY A 32 10.20 -11.06 2.77
N ARG A 33 8.88 -11.14 2.98
CA ARG A 33 8.07 -10.08 3.59
C ARG A 33 7.55 -10.50 4.95
N SER A 34 7.15 -9.52 5.76
CA SER A 34 6.37 -9.82 6.96
C SER A 34 4.97 -10.31 6.58
N LYS A 35 4.30 -11.01 7.51
CA LYS A 35 2.95 -11.57 7.27
C LYS A 35 1.88 -10.49 7.19
N GLN A 36 2.06 -9.37 7.90
CA GLN A 36 1.03 -8.33 8.05
C GLN A 36 0.59 -7.69 6.73
N PRO A 37 1.49 -7.26 5.82
CA PRO A 37 1.09 -6.75 4.51
C PRO A 37 0.29 -7.76 3.69
N ILE A 38 0.62 -9.05 3.79
CA ILE A 38 -0.05 -10.11 3.05
C ILE A 38 -1.46 -10.34 3.60
N TYR A 39 -1.64 -10.35 4.93
CA TYR A 39 -2.98 -10.35 5.53
C TYR A 39 -3.81 -9.16 5.10
N ASN A 40 -3.23 -7.96 5.05
CA ASN A 40 -3.93 -6.76 4.61
C ASN A 40 -4.44 -6.90 3.15
N VAL A 41 -3.62 -7.47 2.26
CA VAL A 41 -4.03 -7.75 0.87
C VAL A 41 -5.10 -8.83 0.84
N LYS A 42 -4.90 -9.97 1.52
CA LYS A 42 -5.88 -11.06 1.61
C LYS A 42 -7.24 -10.56 2.05
N HIS A 43 -7.31 -9.83 3.16
CA HIS A 43 -8.57 -9.27 3.68
C HIS A 43 -9.20 -8.27 2.71
N TYR A 44 -8.39 -7.51 1.97
CA TYR A 44 -8.91 -6.63 0.94
C TYR A 44 -9.53 -7.39 -0.24
N LEU A 45 -8.88 -8.47 -0.69
CA LEU A 45 -9.40 -9.33 -1.76
C LEU A 45 -10.68 -10.07 -1.32
N GLU A 46 -10.77 -10.47 -0.06
CA GLU A 46 -11.99 -11.07 0.54
C GLU A 46 -13.21 -10.13 0.47
N THR A 47 -13.01 -8.81 0.32
CA THR A 47 -14.12 -7.86 0.09
C THR A 47 -14.65 -7.86 -1.36
N GLY A 48 -14.13 -8.74 -2.23
CA GLY A 48 -14.50 -8.82 -3.65
C GLY A 48 -13.80 -7.79 -4.53
N LYS A 49 -12.74 -7.14 -4.03
CA LYS A 49 -11.95 -6.15 -4.76
C LYS A 49 -10.72 -6.79 -5.39
N THR A 50 -10.14 -6.13 -6.38
CA THR A 50 -8.95 -6.63 -7.09
C THR A 50 -7.65 -6.10 -6.47
N VAL A 51 -6.53 -6.76 -6.81
CA VAL A 51 -5.19 -6.24 -6.53
C VAL A 51 -4.97 -4.86 -7.15
N LEU A 52 -5.50 -4.62 -8.35
CA LEU A 52 -5.36 -3.33 -9.03
C LEU A 52 -6.04 -2.21 -8.22
N ASP A 53 -7.20 -2.49 -7.62
CA ASP A 53 -7.89 -1.54 -6.75
C ASP A 53 -7.09 -1.27 -5.47
N TYR A 54 -6.43 -2.29 -4.90
CA TYR A 54 -5.53 -2.12 -3.76
C TYR A 54 -4.38 -1.17 -4.10
N TYR A 55 -3.75 -1.38 -5.26
CA TYR A 55 -2.64 -0.55 -5.74
C TYR A 55 -3.08 0.89 -6.03
N ARG A 56 -4.23 1.09 -6.68
CA ARG A 56 -4.82 2.41 -6.94
C ARG A 56 -5.10 3.18 -5.66
N ARG A 57 -5.74 2.52 -4.69
CA ARG A 57 -6.00 3.11 -3.36
C ARG A 57 -4.71 3.54 -2.67
N TYR A 58 -3.66 2.73 -2.76
CA TYR A 58 -2.35 3.11 -2.21
C TYR A 58 -1.79 4.36 -2.90
N LYS A 59 -1.83 4.41 -4.24
CA LYS A 59 -1.35 5.57 -5.00
C LYS A 59 -2.11 6.84 -4.65
N GLU A 60 -3.43 6.76 -4.52
CA GLU A 60 -4.28 7.87 -4.07
C GLU A 60 -3.92 8.31 -2.64
N ASN A 61 -3.84 7.38 -1.69
CA ASN A 61 -3.42 7.72 -0.33
C ASN A 61 -2.05 8.41 -0.29
N LYS A 62 -1.13 8.01 -1.18
CA LYS A 62 0.21 8.60 -1.26
C LYS A 62 0.17 10.06 -1.73
N THR A 63 -0.80 10.47 -2.55
CA THR A 63 -0.93 11.89 -2.97
C THR A 63 -1.39 12.79 -1.82
N HIS A 64 -2.10 12.23 -0.84
CA HIS A 64 -2.50 12.94 0.37
C HIS A 64 -1.38 13.05 1.41
N CYS A 65 -0.31 12.25 1.26
CA CYS A 65 0.86 12.31 2.13
C CYS A 65 1.88 13.32 1.61
N GLY A 66 2.54 14.02 2.53
CA GLY A 66 3.58 15.00 2.22
C GLY A 66 3.22 16.40 2.70
N ALA A 67 4.24 17.26 2.81
CA ALA A 67 4.02 18.66 3.13
C ALA A 67 3.27 19.32 1.97
N LYS A 68 2.11 19.91 2.25
CA LYS A 68 1.42 20.76 1.28
C LYS A 68 2.22 22.06 1.15
N LYS A 69 2.35 22.56 -0.08
CA LYS A 69 2.93 23.88 -0.31
C LYS A 69 2.02 24.91 0.37
N ILE A 70 2.53 25.57 1.40
CA ILE A 70 1.87 26.70 2.04
C ILE A 70 2.34 27.92 1.26
N GLU A 71 1.42 28.62 0.60
CA GLU A 71 1.69 29.96 0.10
C GLU A 71 1.28 30.92 1.22
N LEU A 72 2.24 31.70 1.70
CA LEU A 72 1.99 32.71 2.73
C LEU A 72 1.12 33.81 2.09
N PRO A 73 0.01 34.19 2.72
CA PRO A 73 -0.76 35.34 2.26
C PRO A 73 0.04 36.63 2.48
N ASP A 74 -0.24 37.65 1.66
CA ASP A 74 0.59 38.88 1.57
C ASP A 74 0.76 39.60 2.92
N ASP A 75 -0.23 39.49 3.82
CA ASP A 75 -0.22 40.05 5.18
C ASP A 75 0.78 39.37 6.14
N GLN A 76 1.19 38.14 5.83
CA GLN A 76 2.16 37.37 6.61
C GLN A 76 3.59 37.49 6.07
N VAL A 77 3.77 38.04 4.86
CA VAL A 77 5.08 38.28 4.26
C VAL A 77 5.75 39.52 4.87
N GLU A 78 4.97 40.50 5.33
CA GLU A 78 5.47 41.74 5.94
C GLU A 78 6.23 41.52 7.27
N TYR A 79 6.06 40.35 7.91
CA TYR A 79 6.67 39.99 9.19
C TYR A 79 7.96 39.14 9.07
N ILE A 80 8.47 38.92 7.84
CA ILE A 80 9.66 38.10 7.55
C ILE A 80 10.88 38.97 7.25
#